data_AF-A0A1V2JGQ1-F1
#
_entry.id   AF-A0A1V2JGQ1-F1
#
_cell.length_a   1.000
_cell.length_b   1.000
_cell.length_c   1.000
_cell.angle_alpha   90.00
_cell.angle_beta   90.00
_cell.angle_gamma   90.00
#
_symmetry.space_group_name_H-M   'P 1'
#
loop_
_entity.id
_entity.type
_entity.pdbx_description
1 polymer ?
#
loop_
_entity_poly.entity_id
_entity_poly.type
_entity_poly.pdbx_seq_one_letter_code
_entity_poly.pdbx_strand_id
1 'polypeptide(L)'
;MITQGMVVLIHYSTYLAPGLLLFGLWFALTPKSLTALRILILLMAFVLMRDVMTPLGLWSLGSEVQLAFTANTLVLAALGSFSVLLITALVRVAPDLAALIVWSRGPRVAGLMIGLAVGGLIGVPLRLYQGIEASALVGYWVWLPGMVVLAYGANALEEVLFRGFLQGYLEQHVAPLRAALISSVAFAACHTFLALSVTQLGWPVLLFTLLEGLACALVRMRHGVLAATLTHGTAILLIAVPHIA
;
A
#
# COMPACT_ATOMS: atom_id res chain seq x y z
N MET A 1 -5.80 -24.82 -5.93
CA MET A 1 -4.94 -23.64 -5.73
C MET A 1 -4.69 -22.84 -7.02
N ILE A 2 -3.96 -23.37 -8.02
CA ILE A 2 -3.59 -22.60 -9.23
C ILE A 2 -4.82 -22.18 -10.04
N THR A 3 -5.67 -23.13 -10.47
CA THR A 3 -6.87 -22.84 -11.27
C THR A 3 -7.81 -21.86 -10.57
N GLN A 4 -8.05 -22.06 -9.27
CA GLN A 4 -8.85 -21.12 -8.46
C GLN A 4 -8.21 -19.74 -8.39
N GLY A 5 -6.89 -19.65 -8.22
CA GLY A 5 -6.17 -18.38 -8.20
C GLY A 5 -6.26 -17.65 -9.54
N MET A 6 -6.14 -18.37 -10.65
CA MET A 6 -6.31 -17.79 -12.00
C MET A 6 -7.73 -17.26 -12.22
N VAL A 7 -8.76 -17.99 -11.78
CA VAL A 7 -10.16 -17.52 -11.86
C VAL A 7 -10.34 -16.21 -11.09
N VAL A 8 -9.82 -16.14 -9.85
CA VAL A 8 -9.87 -14.94 -9.01
C VAL A 8 -9.15 -13.76 -9.67
N LEU A 9 -7.95 -13.97 -10.20
CA LEU A 9 -7.16 -12.93 -10.85
C LEU A 9 -7.80 -12.43 -12.15
N ILE A 10 -8.37 -13.33 -12.95
CA ILE A 10 -9.09 -12.96 -14.18
C ILE A 10 -10.31 -12.13 -13.82
N HIS A 11 -11.12 -12.58 -12.85
CA HIS A 11 -12.30 -11.85 -12.39
C HIS A 11 -11.95 -10.45 -11.86
N TYR A 12 -10.93 -10.35 -11.01
CA TYR A 12 -10.43 -9.06 -10.53
C TYR A 12 -10.00 -8.15 -11.69
N SER A 13 -9.21 -8.67 -12.63
CA SER A 13 -8.69 -7.90 -13.76
C SER A 13 -9.78 -7.43 -14.70
N THR A 14 -10.75 -8.29 -15.06
CA THR A 14 -11.84 -7.93 -15.97
C THR A 14 -12.79 -6.93 -15.35
N TYR A 15 -13.08 -7.07 -14.04
CA TYR A 15 -13.93 -6.13 -13.30
C TYR A 15 -13.28 -4.74 -13.19
N LEU A 16 -11.97 -4.70 -12.94
CA LEU A 16 -11.21 -3.47 -12.73
C LEU A 16 -10.81 -2.76 -14.04
N ALA A 17 -10.68 -3.51 -15.15
CA ALA A 17 -10.16 -3.02 -16.43
C ALA A 17 -10.84 -1.74 -16.96
N PRO A 18 -12.18 -1.61 -16.98
CA PRO A 18 -12.83 -0.40 -17.50
C PRO A 18 -12.39 0.87 -16.77
N GLY A 19 -12.33 0.82 -15.44
CA GLY A 19 -11.90 1.96 -14.62
C GLY A 19 -10.42 2.30 -14.82
N LEU A 20 -9.54 1.28 -14.84
CA LEU A 20 -8.12 1.50 -15.09
C LEU A 20 -7.81 2.02 -16.49
N LEU A 21 -8.56 1.59 -17.51
CA LEU A 21 -8.41 2.12 -18.87
C LEU A 21 -8.77 3.60 -18.93
N LEU A 22 -9.84 4.01 -18.24
CA LEU A 22 -10.24 5.43 -18.17
C LEU A 22 -9.20 6.27 -17.41
N PHE A 23 -8.71 5.80 -16.26
CA PHE A 23 -7.63 6.50 -15.54
C PHE A 23 -6.33 6.55 -16.35
N GLY A 24 -6.00 5.48 -17.07
CA GLY A 24 -4.83 5.41 -17.97
C GLY A 24 -4.94 6.41 -19.12
N LEU A 25 -6.11 6.48 -19.77
CA LEU A 25 -6.39 7.48 -20.80
C LEU A 25 -6.32 8.90 -20.24
N TRP A 26 -6.94 9.15 -19.09
CA TRP A 26 -6.90 10.46 -18.43
C TRP A 26 -5.46 10.87 -18.09
N PHE A 27 -4.65 9.95 -17.56
CA PHE A 27 -3.24 10.17 -17.29
C PHE A 27 -2.44 10.47 -18.57
N ALA A 28 -2.70 9.74 -19.66
CA ALA A 28 -2.02 9.92 -20.94
C ALA A 28 -2.36 11.27 -21.59
N LEU A 29 -3.62 11.70 -21.49
CA LEU A 29 -4.09 12.99 -22.02
C LEU A 29 -3.65 14.18 -21.15
N THR A 30 -3.30 13.95 -19.88
CA THR A 30 -2.89 15.03 -18.97
C THR A 30 -1.44 15.46 -19.24
N PRO A 31 -1.18 16.73 -19.62
CA PRO A 31 0.16 17.19 -19.95
C PRO A 31 1.11 17.14 -18.75
N LYS A 32 2.41 16.95 -19.03
CA LYS A 32 3.47 16.83 -18.00
C LYS A 32 3.62 18.06 -17.10
N SER A 33 3.22 19.24 -17.58
CA SER A 33 3.20 20.48 -16.79
C SER A 33 2.20 20.45 -15.64
N LEU A 34 1.18 19.58 -15.70
CA LEU A 34 0.18 19.41 -14.64
C LEU A 34 0.56 18.25 -13.70
N THR A 35 1.76 18.33 -13.11
CA THR A 35 2.33 17.27 -12.25
C THR A 35 1.39 16.86 -11.12
N ALA A 36 0.82 17.82 -10.39
CA ALA A 36 -0.11 17.54 -9.29
C ALA A 36 -1.34 16.74 -9.74
N LEU A 37 -1.91 17.08 -10.90
CA LEU A 37 -3.06 16.37 -11.46
C LEU A 37 -2.69 14.94 -11.87
N ARG A 38 -1.51 14.75 -12.47
CA ARG A 38 -0.99 13.41 -12.81
C ARG A 38 -0.83 12.54 -11.56
N ILE A 39 -0.33 13.10 -10.46
CA ILE A 39 -0.22 12.40 -9.18
C ILE A 39 -1.62 12.05 -8.64
N LEU A 40 -2.56 13.00 -8.65
CA LEU A 40 -3.94 12.77 -8.21
C LEU A 40 -4.60 11.63 -8.99
N ILE A 41 -4.44 11.58 -10.31
CA ILE A 41 -4.98 10.51 -11.16
C ILE A 41 -4.44 9.15 -10.72
N LEU A 42 -3.13 9.04 -10.46
CA LEU A 42 -2.51 7.80 -10.00
C LEU A 42 -3.00 7.39 -8.61
N LEU A 43 -3.17 8.35 -7.69
CA LEU A 43 -3.74 8.10 -6.36
C LEU A 43 -5.19 7.60 -6.45
N MET A 44 -6.01 8.20 -7.30
CA MET A 44 -7.40 7.76 -7.51
C MET A 44 -7.46 6.38 -8.15
N ALA A 45 -6.63 6.11 -9.16
CA ALA A 45 -6.53 4.79 -9.77
C ALA A 45 -6.11 3.74 -8.73
N PHE A 46 -5.15 4.08 -7.86
CA PHE A 46 -4.73 3.21 -6.76
C PHE A 46 -5.87 2.92 -5.77
N VAL A 47 -6.59 3.95 -5.32
CA VAL A 47 -7.75 3.80 -4.43
C VAL A 47 -8.81 2.89 -5.05
N LEU A 48 -9.10 3.05 -6.36
CA LEU A 48 -10.00 2.16 -7.08
C LEU A 48 -9.52 0.70 -7.02
N MET A 49 -8.24 0.44 -7.35
CA MET A 49 -7.68 -0.92 -7.31
C MET A 49 -7.84 -1.54 -5.92
N ARG A 50 -7.41 -0.82 -4.88
CA ARG A 50 -7.45 -1.27 -3.49
C ARG A 50 -8.88 -1.53 -3.01
N ASP A 51 -9.81 -0.60 -3.25
CA ASP A 51 -11.15 -0.69 -2.67
C ASP A 51 -11.98 -1.79 -3.34
N VAL A 52 -11.79 -2.03 -4.64
CA VAL A 52 -12.43 -3.14 -5.38
C VAL A 52 -12.01 -4.52 -4.87
N MET A 53 -10.84 -4.64 -4.23
CA MET A 53 -10.41 -5.90 -3.63
C MET A 53 -11.35 -6.37 -2.50
N THR A 54 -12.03 -5.45 -1.80
CA THR A 54 -12.92 -5.81 -0.67
C THR A 54 -14.21 -6.51 -1.12
N PRO A 55 -15.06 -5.94 -2.01
CA PRO A 55 -16.27 -6.60 -2.47
C PRO A 55 -15.98 -7.89 -3.27
N LEU A 56 -14.75 -8.08 -3.74
CA LEU A 56 -14.30 -9.30 -4.42
C LEU A 56 -13.70 -10.36 -3.47
N GLY A 57 -13.72 -10.12 -2.16
CA GLY A 57 -13.24 -11.07 -1.15
C GLY A 57 -11.73 -11.32 -1.19
N LEU A 58 -10.96 -10.42 -1.78
CA LEU A 58 -9.50 -10.51 -1.81
C LEU A 58 -8.88 -10.10 -0.48
N TRP A 59 -9.55 -9.22 0.25
CA TRP A 59 -9.25 -8.90 1.64
C TRP A 59 -10.48 -8.33 2.36
N SER A 60 -10.44 -8.31 3.69
CA SER A 60 -11.45 -7.71 4.55
C SER A 60 -10.80 -7.15 5.82
N LEU A 61 -11.52 -6.26 6.51
CA LEU A 61 -11.11 -5.63 7.75
C LEU A 61 -12.07 -6.05 8.87
N GLY A 62 -11.55 -6.73 9.88
CA GLY A 62 -12.29 -7.13 11.07
C GLY A 62 -12.51 -6.00 12.07
N SER A 63 -13.33 -6.26 13.10
CA SER A 63 -13.74 -5.29 14.14
C SER A 63 -12.57 -4.62 14.88
N GLU A 64 -11.41 -5.27 14.94
CA GLU A 64 -10.21 -4.79 15.62
C GLU A 64 -9.10 -4.32 14.66
N VAL A 65 -9.47 -3.88 13.45
CA VAL A 65 -8.52 -3.52 12.37
C VAL A 65 -7.65 -4.71 11.97
N GLN A 66 -8.16 -5.94 12.15
CA GLN A 66 -7.50 -7.15 11.69
C GLN A 66 -7.61 -7.23 10.16
N LEU A 67 -6.48 -7.40 9.48
CA LEU A 67 -6.42 -7.47 8.03
C LEU A 67 -6.47 -8.92 7.56
N ALA A 68 -7.64 -9.37 7.10
CA ALA A 68 -7.77 -10.70 6.53
C ALA A 68 -7.58 -10.66 5.01
N PHE A 69 -6.68 -11.48 4.46
CA PHE A 69 -6.42 -11.57 3.02
C PHE A 69 -6.78 -12.94 2.47
N THR A 70 -7.13 -13.05 1.19
CA THR A 70 -7.42 -14.34 0.54
C THR A 70 -6.41 -15.44 0.93
N ALA A 71 -6.90 -16.63 1.26
CA ALA A 71 -6.05 -17.77 1.62
C ALA A 71 -5.21 -18.30 0.43
N ASN A 72 -5.44 -17.80 -0.79
CA ASN A 72 -4.74 -18.27 -1.98
C ASN A 72 -3.37 -17.58 -2.14
N THR A 73 -2.29 -18.27 -1.75
CA THR A 73 -0.90 -17.80 -1.86
C THR A 73 -0.53 -17.28 -3.25
N LEU A 74 -1.03 -17.91 -4.32
CA LEU A 74 -0.74 -17.49 -5.70
C LEU A 74 -1.34 -16.11 -6.00
N VAL A 75 -2.57 -15.86 -5.53
CA VAL A 75 -3.24 -14.57 -5.74
C VAL A 75 -2.46 -13.45 -5.03
N LEU A 76 -2.05 -13.67 -3.78
CA LEU A 76 -1.25 -12.70 -3.02
C LEU A 76 0.08 -12.40 -3.71
N ALA A 77 0.80 -13.44 -4.12
CA ALA A 77 2.08 -13.30 -4.81
C ALA A 77 1.92 -12.57 -6.16
N ALA A 78 0.88 -12.89 -6.92
CA ALA A 78 0.60 -12.23 -8.19
C ALA A 78 0.29 -10.74 -8.01
N LEU A 79 -0.60 -10.39 -7.06
CA LEU A 79 -0.94 -9.01 -6.76
C LEU A 79 0.29 -8.20 -6.33
N GLY A 80 1.09 -8.71 -5.38
CA GLY A 80 2.33 -8.04 -4.96
C GLY A 80 3.33 -7.88 -6.10
N SER A 81 3.49 -8.89 -6.95
CA SER A 81 4.38 -8.84 -8.11
C SER A 81 3.89 -7.84 -9.16
N PHE A 82 2.59 -7.79 -9.44
CA PHE A 82 2.00 -6.82 -10.36
C PHE A 82 2.15 -5.38 -9.84
N SER A 83 2.11 -5.16 -8.53
CA SER A 83 2.42 -3.85 -7.95
C SER A 83 3.86 -3.43 -8.24
N VAL A 84 4.84 -4.32 -8.11
CA VAL A 84 6.24 -4.03 -8.46
C VAL A 84 6.43 -3.78 -9.97
N LEU A 85 5.74 -4.55 -10.81
CA LEU A 85 5.74 -4.33 -12.26
C LEU A 85 5.12 -2.97 -12.62
N LEU A 86 4.04 -2.57 -11.93
CA LEU A 86 3.42 -1.26 -12.12
C LEU A 86 4.35 -0.12 -11.70
N ILE A 87 5.07 -0.25 -10.58
CA ILE A 87 6.12 0.73 -10.20
C ILE A 87 7.16 0.86 -11.31
N THR A 88 7.64 -0.27 -11.85
CA THR A 88 8.62 -0.29 -12.94
C THR A 88 8.07 0.40 -14.20
N ALA A 89 6.81 0.14 -14.55
CA ALA A 89 6.13 0.78 -15.68
C ALA A 89 5.98 2.30 -15.46
N LEU A 90 5.58 2.73 -14.27
CA LEU A 90 5.42 4.15 -13.93
C LEU A 90 6.77 4.90 -14.02
N VAL A 91 7.85 4.30 -13.49
CA VAL A 91 9.20 4.89 -13.57
C VAL A 91 9.66 5.03 -15.03
N ARG A 92 9.29 4.10 -15.91
CA ARG A 92 9.65 4.13 -17.34
C ARG A 92 8.81 5.13 -18.14
N VAL A 93 7.50 5.17 -17.90
CA VAL A 93 6.53 5.94 -18.70
C VAL A 93 6.42 7.40 -18.23
N ALA A 94 6.65 7.67 -16.95
CA ALA A 94 6.58 9.01 -16.35
C ALA A 94 7.91 9.37 -15.66
N PRO A 95 9.01 9.54 -16.41
CA PRO A 95 10.32 9.86 -15.84
C PRO A 95 10.33 11.19 -15.08
N ASP A 96 9.44 12.13 -15.44
CA ASP A 96 9.19 13.37 -14.72
C ASP A 96 8.71 13.13 -13.28
N LEU A 97 7.80 12.18 -13.07
CA LEU A 97 7.37 11.78 -11.73
C LEU A 97 8.44 10.95 -11.02
N ALA A 98 9.15 10.09 -11.75
CA ALA A 98 10.22 9.28 -11.20
C ALA A 98 11.34 10.13 -10.56
N ALA A 99 11.59 11.33 -11.09
CA ALA A 99 12.55 12.27 -10.53
C ALA A 99 12.18 12.79 -9.13
N LEU A 100 10.91 12.68 -8.71
CA LEU A 100 10.45 13.01 -7.36
C LEU A 100 10.81 11.93 -6.34
N ILE A 101 11.10 10.71 -6.81
CA ILE A 101 11.35 9.57 -5.93
C ILE A 101 12.76 9.63 -5.36
N VAL A 102 12.82 9.72 -4.03
CA VAL A 102 14.04 9.51 -3.28
C VAL A 102 14.08 8.06 -2.79
N TRP A 103 14.68 7.16 -3.57
CA TRP A 103 14.71 5.73 -3.25
C TRP A 103 15.41 5.41 -1.92
N SER A 104 16.53 6.07 -1.64
CA SER A 104 17.31 5.88 -0.43
C SER A 104 18.01 7.18 -0.04
N ARG A 105 18.17 7.40 1.26
CA ARG A 105 19.05 8.44 1.83
C ARG A 105 19.95 7.85 2.91
N GLY A 106 21.20 8.30 2.95
CA GLY A 106 22.19 7.82 3.93
C GLY A 106 22.54 6.33 3.77
N PRO A 107 23.06 5.69 4.83
CA PRO A 107 23.45 4.28 4.81
C PRO A 107 22.24 3.37 4.59
N ARG A 108 22.23 2.64 3.47
CA ARG A 108 21.10 1.78 3.06
C ARG A 108 20.71 0.78 4.14
N VAL A 109 21.69 0.04 4.68
CA VAL A 109 21.44 -0.98 5.72
C VAL A 109 20.76 -0.38 6.95
N ALA A 110 21.23 0.78 7.42
CA ALA A 110 20.61 1.46 8.55
C ALA A 110 19.16 1.85 8.24
N GLY A 111 18.90 2.37 7.03
CA GLY A 111 17.54 2.68 6.58
C GLY A 111 16.63 1.46 6.55
N LEU A 112 17.12 0.32 6.06
CA LEU A 112 16.35 -0.93 6.04
C LEU A 112 16.03 -1.41 7.45
N MET A 113 17.02 -1.41 8.35
CA MET A 113 16.84 -1.81 9.75
C MET A 113 15.85 -0.90 10.49
N ILE A 114 15.93 0.41 10.25
CA ILE A 114 14.98 1.38 10.81
C ILE A 114 13.58 1.12 10.26
N GLY A 115 13.45 0.84 8.97
CA GLY A 115 12.15 0.51 8.36
C GLY A 115 11.50 -0.70 9.04
N LEU A 116 12.24 -1.80 9.17
CA LEU A 116 11.76 -3.00 9.86
C LEU A 116 11.41 -2.71 11.33
N ALA A 117 12.26 -1.95 12.04
CA ALA A 117 12.04 -1.62 13.45
C ALA A 117 10.77 -0.78 13.64
N VAL A 118 10.58 0.29 12.84
CA VAL A 118 9.40 1.15 12.94
C VAL A 118 8.13 0.40 12.53
N GLY A 119 8.20 -0.43 11.47
CA GLY A 119 7.08 -1.29 11.09
C GLY A 119 6.73 -2.30 12.19
N GLY A 120 7.74 -2.85 12.86
CA GLY A 120 7.56 -3.70 14.04
C GLY A 120 6.92 -2.98 15.23
N LEU A 121 7.29 -1.73 15.49
CA LEU A 121 6.70 -0.90 16.55
C LEU A 121 5.21 -0.62 16.31
N ILE A 122 4.75 -0.66 15.06
CA ILE A 122 3.33 -0.53 14.72
C ILE A 122 2.64 -1.89 14.77
N GLY A 123 3.20 -2.88 14.06
CA GLY A 123 2.54 -4.17 13.84
C GLY A 123 2.54 -5.08 15.06
N VAL A 124 3.61 -5.12 15.87
CA VAL A 124 3.69 -6.03 17.03
C VAL A 124 2.64 -5.71 18.10
N PRO A 125 2.48 -4.45 18.56
CA PRO A 125 1.45 -4.14 19.55
C PRO A 125 0.05 -4.48 19.07
N LEU A 126 -0.27 -4.19 17.81
CA LEU A 126 -1.57 -4.52 17.22
C LEU A 126 -1.77 -6.04 17.12
N ARG A 127 -0.76 -6.78 16.66
CA ARG A 127 -0.81 -8.23 16.58
C ARG A 127 -1.09 -8.88 17.94
N LEU A 128 -0.45 -8.36 19.00
CA LEU A 128 -0.65 -8.83 20.37
C LEU A 128 -2.05 -8.47 20.88
N TYR A 129 -2.50 -7.24 20.63
CA TYR A 129 -3.85 -6.79 20.99
C TYR A 129 -4.94 -7.65 20.32
N GLN A 130 -4.75 -7.99 19.05
CA GLN A 130 -5.66 -8.81 18.24
C GLN A 130 -5.58 -10.32 18.55
N GLY A 131 -4.67 -10.76 19.42
CA GLY A 131 -4.48 -12.18 19.73
C GLY A 131 -4.08 -13.05 18.54
N ILE A 132 -3.36 -12.51 17.55
CA ILE A 132 -3.00 -13.27 16.34
C ILE A 132 -1.86 -14.24 16.64
N GLU A 133 -2.23 -15.50 16.87
CA GLU A 133 -1.30 -16.62 17.05
C GLU A 133 -1.11 -17.41 15.75
N ALA A 134 0.10 -17.37 15.17
CA ALA A 134 0.41 -18.06 13.91
C ALA A 134 0.17 -19.58 13.97
N SER A 135 0.42 -20.20 15.13
CA SER A 135 0.19 -21.63 15.37
C SER A 135 -1.29 -22.02 15.39
N ALA A 136 -2.18 -21.09 15.73
CA ALA A 136 -3.62 -21.31 15.74
C ALA A 136 -4.25 -21.15 14.34
N LEU A 137 -3.54 -20.53 13.40
CA LEU A 137 -4.02 -20.26 12.05
C LEU A 137 -3.70 -21.43 11.10
N VAL A 138 -4.74 -22.14 10.67
CA VAL A 138 -4.63 -23.26 9.73
C VAL A 138 -3.98 -22.81 8.42
N GLY A 139 -2.93 -23.50 8.00
CA GLY A 139 -2.24 -23.24 6.72
C GLY A 139 -1.38 -21.96 6.70
N TYR A 140 -1.18 -21.28 7.83
CA TYR A 140 -0.45 -20.02 7.93
C TYR A 140 0.92 -20.05 7.24
N TRP A 141 1.71 -21.09 7.47
CA TRP A 141 3.07 -21.19 6.91
C TRP A 141 3.11 -21.37 5.39
N VAL A 142 2.06 -21.93 4.79
CA VAL A 142 1.93 -22.08 3.33
C VAL A 142 1.41 -20.79 2.69
N TRP A 143 0.61 -20.02 3.43
CA TRP A 143 0.07 -18.73 3.04
C TRP A 143 1.12 -17.60 3.11
N LEU A 144 1.96 -17.65 4.15
CA LEU A 144 2.90 -16.58 4.51
C LEU A 144 3.82 -16.14 3.34
N PRO A 145 4.42 -17.01 2.52
CA PRO A 145 5.29 -16.56 1.42
C PRO A 145 4.56 -15.65 0.41
N GLY A 146 3.31 -15.95 0.08
CA GLY A 146 2.49 -15.11 -0.80
C GLY A 146 2.14 -13.80 -0.13
N MET A 147 1.81 -13.84 1.16
CA MET A 147 1.55 -12.62 1.95
C MET A 147 2.79 -11.74 2.06
N VAL A 148 4.00 -12.30 2.20
CA VAL A 148 5.25 -11.53 2.20
C VAL A 148 5.42 -10.77 0.89
N VAL A 149 5.19 -11.43 -0.25
CA VAL A 149 5.27 -10.79 -1.57
C VAL A 149 4.22 -9.67 -1.70
N LEU A 150 2.99 -9.91 -1.26
CA LEU A 150 1.94 -8.88 -1.25
C LEU A 150 2.31 -7.71 -0.33
N ALA A 151 2.67 -7.99 0.92
CA ALA A 151 2.95 -7.00 1.95
C ALA A 151 4.10 -6.07 1.55
N TYR A 152 5.14 -6.56 0.88
CA TYR A 152 6.19 -5.66 0.41
C TYR A 152 5.90 -5.08 -0.98
N GLY A 153 5.30 -5.84 -1.89
CA GLY A 153 5.04 -5.39 -3.27
C GLY A 153 3.91 -4.36 -3.38
N ALA A 154 2.75 -4.65 -2.80
CA ALA A 154 1.60 -3.73 -2.83
C ALA A 154 1.89 -2.46 -2.01
N ASN A 155 2.48 -2.59 -0.83
CA ASN A 155 2.84 -1.43 -0.04
C ASN A 155 4.02 -0.65 -0.65
N ALA A 156 4.92 -1.27 -1.44
CA ALA A 156 5.88 -0.51 -2.24
C ALA A 156 5.19 0.44 -3.22
N LEU A 157 4.10 0.00 -3.86
CA LEU A 157 3.35 0.84 -4.78
C LEU A 157 2.71 2.02 -4.04
N GLU A 158 2.07 1.78 -2.89
CA GLU A 158 1.54 2.85 -2.04
C GLU A 158 2.63 3.85 -1.64
N GLU A 159 3.78 3.36 -1.17
CA GLU A 159 4.87 4.24 -0.75
C GLU A 159 5.49 5.02 -1.92
N VAL A 160 5.56 4.44 -3.13
CA VAL A 160 5.97 5.19 -4.32
C VAL A 160 4.96 6.30 -4.64
N LEU A 161 3.66 6.05 -4.54
CA LEU A 161 2.64 7.06 -4.84
C LEU A 161 2.60 8.19 -3.79
N PHE A 162 2.57 7.85 -2.51
CA PHE A 162 2.41 8.83 -1.44
C PHE A 162 3.75 9.45 -1.00
N ARG A 163 4.80 8.65 -0.85
CA ARG A 163 6.09 9.10 -0.27
C ARG A 163 7.12 9.39 -1.36
N GLY A 164 7.00 8.73 -2.50
CA GLY A 164 7.74 9.07 -3.72
C GLY A 164 7.15 10.30 -4.40
N PHE A 165 5.98 10.17 -5.01
CA PHE A 165 5.40 11.21 -5.85
C PHE A 165 4.78 12.36 -5.06
N LEU A 166 3.76 12.10 -4.23
CA LEU A 166 3.02 13.17 -3.55
C LEU A 166 3.92 13.96 -2.59
N GLN A 167 4.60 13.27 -1.66
CA GLN A 167 5.51 13.95 -0.73
C GLN A 167 6.69 14.59 -1.45
N GLY A 168 7.28 13.93 -2.45
CA GLY A 168 8.38 14.50 -3.25
C GLY A 168 7.97 15.78 -3.99
N TYR A 169 6.75 15.83 -4.53
CA TYR A 169 6.18 17.03 -5.14
C TYR A 169 5.95 18.13 -4.09
N LEU A 170 5.33 17.81 -2.96
CA LEU A 170 5.05 18.78 -1.90
C LEU A 170 6.33 19.40 -1.32
N GLU A 171 7.42 18.64 -1.23
CA GLU A 171 8.74 19.13 -0.78
C GLU A 171 9.33 20.22 -1.69
N GLN A 172 8.83 20.39 -2.91
CA GLN A 172 9.23 21.50 -3.81
C GLN A 172 8.51 22.81 -3.48
N HIS A 173 7.43 22.76 -2.69
CA HIS A 173 6.54 23.89 -2.45
C HIS A 173 6.41 24.26 -0.98
N VAL A 174 6.66 23.33 -0.06
CA VAL A 174 6.57 23.55 1.39
C VAL A 174 7.73 22.89 2.12
N ALA A 175 7.94 23.29 3.38
CA ALA A 175 8.95 22.68 4.24
C ALA A 175 8.76 21.15 4.34
N PRO A 176 9.85 20.35 4.43
CA PRO A 176 9.76 18.89 4.39
C PRO A 176 8.82 18.25 5.42
N LEU A 177 8.80 18.76 6.65
CA LEU A 177 7.87 18.26 7.68
C LEU A 177 6.41 18.54 7.31
N ARG A 178 6.12 19.71 6.73
CA ARG A 178 4.77 20.05 6.27
C ARG A 178 4.35 19.17 5.09
N ALA A 179 5.27 18.88 4.17
CA ALA A 179 5.02 17.93 3.07
C ALA A 179 4.71 16.52 3.59
N ALA A 180 5.46 16.05 4.59
CA ALA A 180 5.19 14.78 5.26
C ALA A 180 3.79 14.76 5.89
N LEU A 181 3.45 15.78 6.70
CA LEU A 181 2.13 15.88 7.33
C LEU A 181 0.98 15.90 6.31
N ILE A 182 1.10 16.68 5.24
CA ILE A 182 0.08 16.75 4.18
C ILE A 182 -0.05 15.39 3.49
N SER A 183 1.05 14.72 3.16
CA SER A 183 1.02 13.40 2.53
C SER A 183 0.38 12.34 3.44
N SER A 184 0.68 12.35 4.75
CA SER A 184 0.06 11.45 5.73
C SER A 184 -1.44 11.70 5.92
N VAL A 185 -1.86 12.97 5.93
CA VAL A 185 -3.29 13.31 5.97
C VAL A 185 -4.00 12.89 4.68
N ALA A 186 -3.40 13.12 3.52
CA ALA A 186 -3.94 12.67 2.23
C ALA A 186 -4.05 11.14 2.19
N PHE A 187 -3.05 10.42 2.70
CA PHE A 187 -3.06 8.97 2.84
C PHE A 187 -4.25 8.48 3.68
N ALA A 188 -4.44 9.02 4.88
CA ALA A 188 -5.59 8.69 5.72
C ALA A 188 -6.93 9.08 5.06
N ALA A 189 -6.98 10.24 4.39
CA ALA A 189 -8.17 10.69 3.66
C ALA A 189 -8.56 9.73 2.53
N CYS A 190 -7.57 9.16 1.82
CA CYS A 190 -7.81 8.12 0.81
C CYS A 190 -8.39 6.83 1.40
N HIS A 191 -8.39 6.63 2.71
CA HIS A 191 -9.00 5.48 3.39
C HIS A 191 -10.41 5.79 3.94
N THR A 192 -10.95 7.00 3.72
CA THR A 192 -12.30 7.38 4.21
C THR A 192 -13.41 6.50 3.66
N PHE A 193 -13.40 6.17 2.36
CA PHE A 193 -14.41 5.27 1.79
C PHE A 193 -14.33 3.86 2.39
N LEU A 194 -13.12 3.33 2.54
CA LEU A 194 -12.88 2.06 3.22
C LEU A 194 -13.41 2.09 4.67
N ALA A 195 -13.06 3.13 5.42
CA ALA A 195 -13.41 3.27 6.83
C ALA A 195 -14.91 3.46 7.06
N LEU A 196 -15.57 4.29 6.26
CA LEU A 196 -16.94 4.76 6.50
C LEU A 196 -18.00 3.99 5.70
N SER A 197 -17.64 3.43 4.55
CA SER A 197 -18.60 2.77 3.66
C SER A 197 -18.39 1.26 3.62
N VAL A 198 -17.16 0.83 3.37
CA VAL A 198 -16.85 -0.58 3.13
C VAL A 198 -16.83 -1.40 4.42
N THR A 199 -16.25 -0.85 5.49
CA THR A 199 -16.01 -1.59 6.74
C THR A 199 -16.89 -1.15 7.91
N GLN A 200 -17.42 0.08 7.86
CA GLN A 200 -18.17 0.71 8.96
C GLN A 200 -17.39 0.83 10.29
N LEU A 201 -16.07 0.65 10.27
CA LEU A 201 -15.22 0.78 11.46
C LEU A 201 -15.00 2.24 11.83
N GLY A 202 -14.99 3.14 10.85
CA GLY A 202 -14.88 4.58 11.05
C GLY A 202 -13.51 5.03 11.56
N TRP A 203 -13.50 5.79 12.67
CA TRP A 203 -12.30 6.50 13.14
C TRP A 203 -11.07 5.62 13.45
N PRO A 204 -11.16 4.36 13.92
CA PRO A 204 -9.98 3.53 14.19
C PRO A 204 -9.15 3.28 12.94
N VAL A 205 -9.79 3.05 11.78
CA VAL A 205 -9.10 2.87 10.50
C VAL A 205 -8.40 4.17 10.08
N LEU A 206 -9.06 5.32 10.26
CA LEU A 206 -8.48 6.62 9.94
C LEU A 206 -7.31 6.98 10.84
N LEU A 207 -7.40 6.69 12.14
CA LEU A 207 -6.30 6.93 13.07
C LEU A 207 -5.12 6.00 12.77
N PHE A 208 -5.38 4.72 12.54
CA PHE A 208 -4.35 3.74 12.19
C PHE A 208 -3.59 4.19 10.93
N THR A 209 -4.32 4.46 9.84
CA THR A 209 -3.72 4.89 8.56
C THR A 209 -3.02 6.23 8.67
N LEU A 210 -3.50 7.17 9.51
CA LEU A 210 -2.78 8.43 9.77
C LEU A 210 -1.45 8.19 10.49
N LEU A 211 -1.43 7.37 11.55
CA LEU A 211 -0.23 7.09 12.33
C LEU A 211 0.81 6.32 11.53
N GLU A 212 0.38 5.25 10.86
CA GLU A 212 1.21 4.50 9.92
C GLU A 212 1.74 5.44 8.83
N GLY A 213 0.85 6.24 8.25
CA GLY A 213 1.21 7.14 7.18
C GLY A 213 2.18 8.24 7.58
N LEU A 214 2.14 8.69 8.84
CA LEU A 214 3.11 9.60 9.44
C LEU A 214 4.45 8.92 9.68
N ALA A 215 4.45 7.71 10.24
CA ALA A 215 5.67 6.92 10.45
C ALA A 215 6.42 6.71 9.13
N CYS A 216 5.73 6.26 8.08
CA CYS A 216 6.30 6.07 6.75
C CYS A 216 6.85 7.37 6.15
N ALA A 217 6.11 8.49 6.27
CA ALA A 217 6.56 9.78 5.75
C ALA A 217 7.83 10.29 6.46
N LEU A 218 7.92 10.16 7.78
CA LEU A 218 9.09 10.54 8.58
C LEU A 218 10.30 9.63 8.30
N VAL A 219 10.08 8.31 8.16
CA VAL A 219 11.13 7.37 7.75
C VAL A 219 11.62 7.71 6.35
N ARG A 220 10.74 7.99 5.39
CA ARG A 220 11.13 8.40 4.03
C ARG A 220 11.96 9.67 4.03
N MET A 221 11.64 10.68 4.86
CA MET A 221 12.43 11.92 4.93
C MET A 221 13.93 11.66 5.22
N ARG A 222 14.22 10.70 6.10
CA ARG A 222 15.58 10.38 6.55
C ARG A 222 16.26 9.27 5.74
N HIS A 223 15.51 8.29 5.27
CA HIS A 223 16.05 7.05 4.71
C HIS A 223 15.56 6.70 3.31
N GLY A 224 14.60 7.43 2.76
CA GLY A 224 14.04 7.21 1.42
C GLY A 224 12.88 6.22 1.38
N VAL A 225 12.30 6.07 0.18
CA VAL A 225 11.07 5.28 -0.06
C VAL A 225 11.26 3.80 0.28
N LEU A 226 12.43 3.20 0.03
CA LEU A 226 12.65 1.78 0.35
C LEU A 226 12.50 1.48 1.85
N ALA A 227 12.97 2.38 2.72
CA ALA A 227 12.81 2.24 4.16
C ALA A 227 11.34 2.42 4.59
N ALA A 228 10.60 3.32 3.94
CA ALA A 228 9.17 3.48 4.17
C ALA A 228 8.37 2.27 3.69
N THR A 229 8.73 1.67 2.55
CA THR A 229 8.17 0.39 2.07
C THR A 229 8.35 -0.73 3.08
N LEU A 230 9.53 -0.82 3.72
CA LEU A 230 9.72 -1.79 4.79
C LEU A 230 8.90 -1.46 6.04
N THR A 231 8.79 -0.19 6.40
CA THR A 231 7.95 0.26 7.53
C THR A 231 6.51 -0.19 7.33
N HIS A 232 5.93 0.17 6.18
CA HIS A 232 4.56 -0.14 5.84
C HIS A 232 4.36 -1.66 5.67
N GLY A 233 5.19 -2.31 4.83
CA GLY A 233 5.07 -3.73 4.57
C GLY A 233 5.23 -4.61 5.81
N THR A 234 6.13 -4.26 6.73
CA THR A 234 6.27 -4.97 8.01
C THR A 234 5.07 -4.77 8.92
N ALA A 235 4.53 -3.55 9.03
CA ALA A 235 3.33 -3.30 9.84
C ALA A 235 2.15 -4.16 9.36
N ILE A 236 1.88 -4.14 8.05
CA ILE A 236 0.80 -4.91 7.42
C ILE A 236 1.03 -6.41 7.54
N LEU A 237 2.24 -6.90 7.27
CA LEU A 237 2.57 -8.33 7.39
C LEU A 237 2.31 -8.87 8.80
N LEU A 238 2.57 -8.07 9.84
CA LEU A 238 2.42 -8.49 11.23
C LEU A 238 0.96 -8.59 11.67
N ILE A 239 0.04 -7.80 11.10
CA ILE A 239 -1.39 -7.82 11.44
C ILE A 239 -2.25 -8.57 10.42
N ALA A 240 -1.62 -9.12 9.38
CA ALA A 240 -2.29 -9.89 8.34
C ALA A 240 -2.62 -11.32 8.80
N VAL A 241 -3.82 -11.78 8.45
CA VAL A 241 -4.29 -13.15 8.66
C VAL A 241 -4.88 -13.73 7.37
N PRO A 242 -4.87 -15.06 7.17
CA PRO A 242 -5.60 -15.68 6.09
C PRO A 242 -7.12 -15.55 6.33
N HIS A 243 -7.84 -15.11 5.32
CA HIS A 243 -9.29 -15.09 5.29
C HIS A 243 -9.78 -16.53 5.22
N ILE A 244 -10.41 -16.98 6.30
CA ILE A 244 -11.15 -18.23 6.33
C ILE A 244 -12.53 -17.90 5.74
N ALA A 245 -12.88 -18.53 4.62
CA ALA A 245 -14.22 -18.42 4.05
C ALA A 245 -15.20 -19.26 4.85
#